data_AF-U1NZQ0-F1
#
_entry.id   AF-U1NZQ0-F1
#
_cell.length_a   1.000
_cell.length_b   1.000
_cell.length_c   1.000
_cell.angle_alpha   90.00
_cell.angle_beta   90.00
_cell.angle_gamma   90.00
#
_symmetry.space_group_name_H-M   'P 1'
#
loop_
_entity.id
_entity.type
_entity.pdbx_description
1 polymer ?
#
loop_
_entity_poly.entity_id
_entity_poly.type
_entity_poly.pdbx_seq_one_letter_code
_entity_poly.pdbx_strand_id
1 'polypeptide(L)'
;MTKRHVSLPGEAAEGLNTFVEEVDSRLSGSEDTCAVVEEVLVDLHGDRRAYERWQAGAEVSPAERVRLQGYDPCNTTLESEYYAEVETDEAFERSKHLQWLWRQFDATPMADNVAFALEFRRMLAKHLFADCGDNCRFFKRISMTYGHNIEVGDNVVVHDDVHLDDRGTLTIGDRVSISDGAHIYSHDHDVVDQTTVRNYHTTIEDDVRITHDAMVRAGVRVGRNALLAAKSVLKGRRARTPHRRGVARGVYRGQIWLGVGGRPPGEPRPQGTAPHRVRPPRRPRDVRRVRARPLPARPSTLSHTPTQKANFQVSRIRTGSYADLDLAGRVRSRVRTVTGVPLPVLHREFGLGKHRNQCSAGDT
;
A
#
# COMPACT_ATOMS: atom_id res chain seq x y z
N MET A 1 -22.09 -12.89 19.63
CA MET A 1 -22.45 -11.46 19.52
C MET A 1 -23.62 -11.38 18.56
N THR A 2 -24.81 -11.02 19.03
CA THR A 2 -26.02 -10.94 18.21
C THR A 2 -25.95 -9.69 17.32
N LYS A 3 -25.79 -9.87 16.01
CA LYS A 3 -25.93 -8.76 15.04
C LYS A 3 -27.41 -8.36 15.00
N ARG A 4 -27.75 -7.16 15.49
CA ARG A 4 -29.08 -6.59 15.31
C ARG A 4 -29.26 -6.27 13.82
N HIS A 5 -30.35 -6.73 13.22
CA HIS A 5 -30.72 -6.29 11.88
C HIS A 5 -31.18 -4.82 11.94
N VAL A 6 -30.71 -4.02 11.00
CA VAL A 6 -31.11 -2.63 10.78
C VAL A 6 -31.31 -2.47 9.28
N SER A 7 -32.45 -1.93 8.88
CA SER A 7 -32.83 -1.67 7.50
C SER A 7 -33.32 -0.23 7.37
N LEU A 8 -33.26 0.31 6.17
CA LEU A 8 -33.87 1.60 5.86
C LEU A 8 -35.41 1.48 5.77
N PRO A 9 -36.15 2.60 5.85
CA PRO A 9 -37.53 2.68 5.37
C PRO A 9 -37.63 2.29 3.88
N GLY A 10 -38.78 1.76 3.45
CA GLY A 10 -38.96 1.20 2.10
C GLY A 10 -38.54 2.14 0.96
N GLU A 11 -39.12 3.33 0.90
CA GLU A 11 -38.82 4.39 -0.07
C GLU A 11 -37.31 4.74 -0.13
N ALA A 12 -36.65 4.79 1.04
CA ALA A 12 -35.23 5.09 1.15
C ALA A 12 -34.33 3.88 0.80
N ALA A 13 -34.86 2.66 0.80
CA ALA A 13 -34.19 1.47 0.26
C ALA A 13 -34.42 1.33 -1.26
N GLU A 14 -35.59 1.73 -1.76
CA GLU A 14 -35.95 1.68 -3.18
C GLU A 14 -35.06 2.61 -4.01
N GLY A 15 -35.03 3.92 -3.70
CA GLY A 15 -34.19 4.88 -4.43
C GLY A 15 -32.67 4.61 -4.30
N LEU A 16 -32.26 3.96 -3.20
CA LEU A 16 -30.90 3.45 -3.01
C LEU A 16 -30.59 2.30 -3.97
N ASN A 17 -31.44 1.28 -3.98
CA ASN A 17 -31.26 0.10 -4.83
C ASN A 17 -31.28 0.51 -6.31
N THR A 18 -32.23 1.35 -6.74
CA THR A 18 -32.30 1.85 -8.13
C THR A 18 -31.00 2.54 -8.55
N PHE A 19 -30.41 3.38 -7.69
CA PHE A 19 -29.13 4.03 -8.02
C PHE A 19 -27.96 3.04 -8.08
N VAL A 20 -27.89 2.05 -7.18
CA VAL A 20 -26.85 0.99 -7.24
C VAL A 20 -27.01 0.14 -8.50
N GLU A 21 -28.24 -0.26 -8.84
CA GLU A 21 -28.58 -1.07 -10.02
C GLU A 21 -28.33 -0.31 -11.33
N GLU A 22 -28.60 1.00 -11.38
CA GLU A 22 -28.27 1.85 -12.52
C GLU A 22 -26.75 1.88 -12.76
N VAL A 23 -25.96 2.21 -11.73
CA VAL A 23 -24.49 2.28 -11.86
C VAL A 23 -23.89 0.90 -12.18
N ASP A 24 -24.39 -0.18 -11.56
CA ASP A 24 -23.96 -1.55 -11.86
C ASP A 24 -24.24 -1.94 -13.31
N SER A 25 -25.43 -1.59 -13.82
CA SER A 25 -25.82 -1.83 -15.21
C SER A 25 -24.97 -1.05 -16.21
N ARG A 26 -24.62 0.22 -15.91
CA ARG A 26 -23.76 1.05 -16.77
C ARG A 26 -22.32 0.54 -16.80
N LEU A 27 -21.74 0.22 -15.63
CA LEU A 27 -20.37 -0.34 -15.52
C LEU A 27 -20.22 -1.75 -16.10
N SER A 28 -21.30 -2.53 -16.12
CA SER A 28 -21.42 -3.84 -16.78
C SER A 28 -21.70 -3.74 -18.29
N GLY A 29 -22.07 -2.55 -18.78
CA GLY A 29 -22.49 -2.31 -20.15
C GLY A 29 -21.34 -2.15 -21.15
N SER A 30 -21.68 -1.66 -22.34
CA SER A 30 -20.71 -1.25 -23.37
C SER A 30 -20.38 0.24 -23.34
N GLU A 31 -20.72 0.93 -22.23
CA GLU A 31 -20.32 2.33 -22.02
C GLU A 31 -18.85 2.41 -21.62
N ASP A 32 -18.21 3.54 -21.94
CA ASP A 32 -16.85 3.79 -21.48
C ASP A 32 -16.81 4.02 -19.96
N THR A 33 -15.81 3.43 -19.29
CA THR A 33 -15.70 3.48 -17.83
C THR A 33 -15.25 4.85 -17.32
N CYS A 34 -14.53 5.64 -18.11
CA CYS A 34 -14.18 7.02 -17.74
C CYS A 34 -15.44 7.89 -17.73
N ALA A 35 -16.24 7.84 -18.80
CA ALA A 35 -17.49 8.58 -18.93
C ALA A 35 -18.55 8.21 -17.87
N VAL A 36 -18.76 6.92 -17.60
CA VAL A 36 -19.71 6.48 -16.55
C VAL A 36 -19.26 6.98 -15.17
N VAL A 37 -17.97 6.91 -14.85
CA VAL A 37 -17.44 7.41 -13.56
C VAL A 37 -17.58 8.93 -13.45
N GLU A 38 -17.26 9.68 -14.51
CA GLU A 38 -17.41 11.14 -14.54
C GLU A 38 -18.84 11.56 -14.21
N GLU A 39 -19.82 10.99 -14.92
CA GLU A 39 -21.23 11.30 -14.72
C GLU A 39 -21.74 10.92 -13.34
N VAL A 40 -21.39 9.72 -12.85
CA VAL A 40 -21.81 9.25 -11.53
C VAL A 40 -21.24 10.15 -10.42
N LEU A 41 -20.02 10.68 -10.59
CA LEU A 41 -19.45 11.66 -9.65
C LEU A 41 -20.13 13.03 -9.75
N VAL A 42 -20.44 13.50 -10.96
CA VAL A 42 -21.22 14.74 -11.17
C VAL A 42 -22.57 14.67 -10.43
N ASP A 43 -23.26 13.53 -10.43
CA ASP A 43 -24.52 13.36 -9.71
C ASP A 43 -24.35 13.13 -8.20
N LEU A 44 -23.37 12.33 -7.76
CA LEU A 44 -23.06 12.11 -6.33
C LEU A 44 -22.66 13.39 -5.60
N HIS A 45 -22.07 14.37 -6.30
CA HIS A 45 -21.77 15.69 -5.75
C HIS A 45 -22.90 16.73 -5.97
N GLY A 46 -23.97 16.38 -6.70
CA GLY A 46 -25.15 17.25 -6.93
C GLY A 46 -24.94 18.32 -8.00
N ASP A 47 -23.97 18.14 -8.90
CA ASP A 47 -23.41 19.17 -9.77
C ASP A 47 -23.87 19.13 -11.22
N ARG A 48 -24.75 18.18 -11.59
CA ARG A 48 -25.33 17.99 -12.93
C ARG A 48 -25.62 19.31 -13.67
N ARG A 49 -26.35 20.23 -13.03
CA ARG A 49 -26.70 21.54 -13.61
C ARG A 49 -25.52 22.48 -13.85
N ALA A 50 -24.43 22.38 -13.08
CA ALA A 50 -23.22 23.16 -13.28
C ALA A 50 -22.37 22.57 -14.41
N TYR A 51 -22.22 21.25 -14.39
CA TYR A 51 -21.57 20.47 -15.43
C TYR A 51 -22.21 20.69 -16.82
N GLU A 52 -23.53 20.56 -16.93
CA GLU A 52 -24.30 20.80 -18.17
C GLU A 52 -24.07 22.19 -18.75
N ARG A 53 -24.07 23.25 -17.91
CA ARG A 53 -23.81 24.62 -18.37
C ARG A 53 -22.38 24.78 -18.90
N TRP A 54 -21.41 24.18 -18.21
CA TRP A 54 -20.00 24.24 -18.61
C TRP A 54 -19.77 23.50 -19.94
N GLN A 55 -20.34 22.30 -20.11
CA GLN A 55 -20.31 21.56 -21.37
C GLN A 55 -21.04 22.29 -22.51
N ALA A 56 -22.11 23.04 -22.19
CA ALA A 56 -22.77 23.95 -23.14
C ALA A 56 -21.96 25.25 -23.45
N GLY A 57 -20.71 25.35 -22.99
CA GLY A 57 -19.80 26.45 -23.30
C GLY A 57 -19.96 27.69 -22.42
N ALA A 58 -20.62 27.60 -21.26
CA ALA A 58 -20.75 28.74 -20.35
C ALA A 58 -19.40 29.10 -19.68
N GLU A 59 -19.17 30.40 -19.52
CA GLU A 59 -18.11 30.92 -18.64
C GLU A 59 -18.35 30.44 -17.20
N VAL A 60 -17.32 29.82 -16.62
CA VAL A 60 -17.29 29.30 -15.23
C VAL A 60 -16.01 29.78 -14.55
N SER A 61 -16.05 29.92 -13.22
CA SER A 61 -14.87 30.38 -12.48
C SER A 61 -13.70 29.38 -12.59
N PRO A 62 -12.43 29.79 -12.45
CA PRO A 62 -11.30 28.86 -12.50
C PRO A 62 -11.38 27.73 -11.47
N ALA A 63 -11.93 28.00 -10.29
CA ALA A 63 -12.14 27.00 -9.24
C ALA A 63 -13.28 26.02 -9.59
N GLU A 64 -14.37 26.51 -10.18
CA GLU A 64 -15.47 25.69 -10.69
C GLU A 64 -15.00 24.80 -11.85
N ARG A 65 -14.20 25.35 -12.78
CA ARG A 65 -13.61 24.58 -13.89
C ARG A 65 -12.72 23.44 -13.40
N VAL A 66 -11.74 23.72 -12.54
CA VAL A 66 -10.84 22.68 -11.99
C VAL A 66 -11.62 21.62 -11.20
N ARG A 67 -12.69 22.01 -10.52
CA ARG A 67 -13.56 21.10 -9.78
C ARG A 67 -14.39 20.19 -10.70
N LEU A 68 -15.01 20.75 -11.75
CA LEU A 68 -15.76 19.97 -12.74
C LEU A 68 -14.82 19.02 -13.53
N GLN A 69 -13.63 19.49 -13.92
CA GLN A 69 -12.58 18.67 -14.53
C GLN A 69 -12.06 17.54 -13.62
N GLY A 70 -12.24 17.66 -12.29
CA GLY A 70 -11.85 16.64 -11.31
C GLY A 70 -12.83 15.46 -11.19
N TYR A 71 -13.99 15.51 -11.86
CA TYR A 71 -14.90 14.36 -11.94
C TYR A 71 -14.47 13.37 -13.03
N ASP A 72 -13.94 13.88 -14.15
CA ASP A 72 -13.34 13.08 -15.22
C ASP A 72 -12.10 12.33 -14.67
N PRO A 73 -12.14 10.98 -14.54
CA PRO A 73 -11.01 10.24 -13.99
C PRO A 73 -9.83 10.15 -14.96
N CYS A 74 -10.02 10.31 -16.28
CA CYS A 74 -8.96 10.38 -17.27
C CYS A 74 -8.07 11.62 -17.04
N ASN A 75 -8.66 12.75 -16.61
CA ASN A 75 -7.94 13.97 -16.22
C ASN A 75 -7.24 13.89 -14.85
N THR A 76 -7.50 12.85 -14.05
CA THR A 76 -6.95 12.70 -12.69
C THR A 76 -5.67 11.86 -12.68
N THR A 77 -4.88 11.95 -11.62
CA THR A 77 -3.71 11.07 -11.43
C THR A 77 -3.70 10.38 -10.08
N LEU A 78 -3.26 9.13 -10.08
CA LEU A 78 -3.02 8.29 -8.92
C LEU A 78 -1.50 8.05 -8.75
N GLU A 79 -1.02 7.82 -7.52
CA GLU A 79 0.40 7.52 -7.25
C GLU A 79 0.92 6.34 -8.09
N SER A 80 0.05 5.35 -8.30
CA SER A 80 0.30 4.13 -9.09
C SER A 80 0.67 4.38 -10.56
N GLU A 81 0.27 5.50 -11.17
CA GLU A 81 0.63 5.84 -12.57
C GLU A 81 2.11 6.16 -12.74
N TYR A 82 2.84 6.41 -11.64
CA TYR A 82 4.29 6.65 -11.66
C TYR A 82 5.10 5.36 -11.41
N TYR A 83 4.47 4.19 -11.41
CA TYR A 83 5.12 2.89 -11.19
C TYR A 83 5.49 2.23 -12.53
N ALA A 84 6.76 1.81 -12.67
CA ALA A 84 7.32 1.37 -13.95
C ALA A 84 6.67 0.10 -14.54
N GLU A 85 5.99 -0.72 -13.74
CA GLU A 85 5.21 -1.86 -14.25
C GLU A 85 3.87 -1.46 -14.91
N VAL A 86 3.30 -0.29 -14.57
CA VAL A 86 1.98 0.17 -15.05
C VAL A 86 2.00 0.62 -16.51
N GLU A 87 3.17 1.00 -17.05
CA GLU A 87 3.35 1.29 -18.49
C GLU A 87 2.97 0.08 -19.38
N THR A 88 2.94 -1.13 -18.81
CA THR A 88 2.59 -2.38 -19.51
C THR A 88 1.28 -3.03 -19.04
N ASP A 89 0.48 -2.33 -18.25
CA ASP A 89 -0.72 -2.88 -17.59
C ASP A 89 -2.03 -2.34 -18.20
N GLU A 90 -2.56 -3.06 -19.19
CA GLU A 90 -3.83 -2.75 -19.85
C GLU A 90 -5.05 -2.81 -18.91
N ALA A 91 -4.96 -3.51 -17.76
CA ALA A 91 -6.03 -3.55 -16.76
C ALA A 91 -5.99 -2.32 -15.84
N PHE A 92 -4.84 -1.65 -15.72
CA PHE A 92 -4.68 -0.53 -14.81
C PHE A 92 -5.62 0.64 -15.16
N GLU A 93 -5.80 0.99 -16.44
CA GLU A 93 -6.64 2.13 -16.86
C GLU A 93 -8.10 2.02 -16.39
N ARG A 94 -8.78 0.88 -16.64
CA ARG A 94 -10.13 0.64 -16.10
C ARG A 94 -10.14 0.67 -14.57
N SER A 95 -9.12 0.10 -13.94
CA SER A 95 -9.03 0.06 -12.47
C SER A 95 -8.78 1.45 -11.85
N LYS A 96 -8.05 2.35 -12.53
CA LYS A 96 -7.85 3.75 -12.15
C LYS A 96 -9.18 4.49 -12.04
N HIS A 97 -10.04 4.34 -13.05
CA HIS A 97 -11.34 5.02 -13.09
C HIS A 97 -12.26 4.55 -11.95
N LEU A 98 -12.31 3.24 -11.71
CA LEU A 98 -13.07 2.66 -10.60
C LEU A 98 -12.48 3.00 -9.21
N GLN A 99 -11.14 3.06 -9.09
CA GLN A 99 -10.47 3.58 -7.90
C GLN A 99 -10.78 5.06 -7.64
N TRP A 100 -10.95 5.89 -8.68
CA TRP A 100 -11.35 7.28 -8.53
C TRP A 100 -12.78 7.39 -8.00
N LEU A 101 -13.72 6.65 -8.59
CA LEU A 101 -15.11 6.57 -8.11
C LEU A 101 -15.16 6.13 -6.64
N TRP A 102 -14.41 5.10 -6.25
CA TRP A 102 -14.31 4.66 -4.85
C TRP A 102 -13.81 5.77 -3.91
N ARG A 103 -12.72 6.47 -4.30
CA ARG A 103 -12.11 7.53 -3.47
C ARG A 103 -12.99 8.77 -3.34
N GLN A 104 -13.64 9.20 -4.42
CA GLN A 104 -14.52 10.37 -4.38
C GLN A 104 -15.88 10.06 -3.75
N PHE A 105 -16.42 8.85 -3.93
CA PHE A 105 -17.59 8.39 -3.18
C PHE A 105 -17.36 8.53 -1.66
N ASP A 106 -16.20 8.11 -1.16
CA ASP A 106 -15.83 8.22 0.26
C ASP A 106 -15.63 9.67 0.77
N ALA A 107 -15.65 10.67 -0.10
CA ALA A 107 -15.70 12.09 0.25
C ALA A 107 -17.14 12.65 0.35
N THR A 108 -18.17 11.87 -0.01
CA THR A 108 -19.58 12.27 0.07
C THR A 108 -20.18 12.04 1.46
N PRO A 109 -21.21 12.80 1.88
CA PRO A 109 -22.02 12.45 3.07
C PRO A 109 -22.74 11.09 2.95
N MET A 110 -22.93 10.60 1.72
CA MET A 110 -23.63 9.35 1.43
C MET A 110 -22.78 8.14 1.83
N ALA A 111 -21.45 8.25 1.81
CA ALA A 111 -20.52 7.20 2.22
C ALA A 111 -20.51 6.89 3.74
N ASP A 112 -21.08 7.78 4.56
CA ASP A 112 -21.32 7.57 5.99
C ASP A 112 -22.69 6.91 6.28
N ASN A 113 -23.60 6.85 5.30
CA ASN A 113 -24.82 6.04 5.40
C ASN A 113 -24.46 4.56 5.19
N VAL A 114 -24.16 3.85 6.27
CA VAL A 114 -23.72 2.44 6.30
C VAL A 114 -24.60 1.51 5.45
N ALA A 115 -25.91 1.74 5.36
CA ALA A 115 -26.79 0.89 4.55
C ALA A 115 -26.53 1.03 3.04
N PHE A 116 -26.33 2.26 2.56
CA PHE A 116 -26.00 2.51 1.15
C PHE A 116 -24.53 2.20 0.86
N ALA A 117 -23.63 2.70 1.72
CA ALA A 117 -22.20 2.63 1.47
C ALA A 117 -21.63 1.20 1.49
N LEU A 118 -22.27 0.27 2.21
CA LEU A 118 -21.92 -1.15 2.12
C LEU A 118 -22.31 -1.77 0.77
N GLU A 119 -23.51 -1.46 0.25
CA GLU A 119 -23.95 -2.01 -1.04
C GLU A 119 -23.23 -1.35 -2.23
N PHE A 120 -23.05 -0.04 -2.22
CA PHE A 120 -22.33 0.68 -3.28
C PHE A 120 -20.86 0.25 -3.35
N ARG A 121 -20.13 0.15 -2.22
CA ARG A 121 -18.75 -0.39 -2.24
C ARG A 121 -18.69 -1.88 -2.56
N ARG A 122 -19.73 -2.68 -2.24
CA ARG A 122 -19.81 -4.10 -2.66
C ARG A 122 -20.00 -4.24 -4.18
N MET A 123 -20.81 -3.38 -4.79
CA MET A 123 -20.94 -3.27 -6.24
C MET A 123 -19.60 -2.86 -6.87
N LEU A 124 -18.98 -1.75 -6.41
CA LEU A 124 -17.68 -1.30 -6.93
C LEU A 124 -16.59 -2.37 -6.79
N ALA A 125 -16.56 -3.13 -5.70
CA ALA A 125 -15.62 -4.23 -5.50
C ALA A 125 -15.77 -5.33 -6.56
N LYS A 126 -16.99 -5.63 -7.03
CA LYS A 126 -17.23 -6.60 -8.12
C LYS A 126 -16.79 -6.08 -9.50
N HIS A 127 -16.63 -4.77 -9.68
CA HIS A 127 -16.06 -4.18 -10.90
C HIS A 127 -14.55 -3.96 -10.85
N LEU A 128 -13.99 -3.78 -9.65
CA LEU A 128 -12.60 -3.34 -9.43
C LEU A 128 -11.65 -4.46 -8.99
N PHE A 129 -12.13 -5.53 -8.36
CA PHE A 129 -11.29 -6.67 -7.95
C PHE A 129 -11.27 -7.76 -9.03
N ALA A 130 -10.25 -8.63 -9.01
CA ALA A 130 -10.19 -9.80 -9.89
C ALA A 130 -11.32 -10.81 -9.60
N ASP A 131 -11.70 -10.93 -8.32
CA ASP A 131 -12.91 -11.64 -7.88
C ASP A 131 -13.41 -11.02 -6.57
N CYS A 132 -14.74 -11.01 -6.37
CA CYS A 132 -15.38 -10.56 -5.15
C CYS A 132 -16.67 -11.36 -4.87
N GLY A 133 -16.58 -12.30 -3.94
CA GLY A 133 -17.67 -13.13 -3.44
C GLY A 133 -18.80 -12.37 -2.73
N ASP A 134 -19.79 -13.12 -2.28
CA ASP A 134 -21.06 -12.59 -1.81
C ASP A 134 -21.07 -12.25 -0.31
N ASN A 135 -21.98 -11.34 0.07
CA ASN A 135 -22.15 -10.83 1.43
C ASN A 135 -20.92 -10.09 2.01
N CYS A 136 -19.93 -9.76 1.16
CA CYS A 136 -18.78 -8.94 1.51
C CYS A 136 -19.16 -7.53 1.98
N ARG A 137 -18.35 -6.96 2.87
CA ARG A 137 -18.60 -5.64 3.50
C ARG A 137 -17.35 -4.80 3.53
N PHE A 138 -17.41 -3.66 2.85
CA PHE A 138 -16.31 -2.72 2.69
C PHE A 138 -16.71 -1.38 3.34
N PHE A 139 -15.98 -1.00 4.39
CA PHE A 139 -16.14 0.28 5.07
C PHE A 139 -15.30 1.38 4.37
N LYS A 140 -15.25 2.59 4.94
CA LYS A 140 -14.70 3.78 4.29
C LYS A 140 -13.17 3.90 4.41
N ARG A 141 -12.56 4.63 3.47
CA ARG A 141 -11.12 4.89 3.36
C ARG A 141 -10.27 3.63 3.24
N ILE A 142 -10.86 2.52 2.78
CA ILE A 142 -10.09 1.39 2.27
C ILE A 142 -9.32 1.89 1.05
N SER A 143 -8.03 1.56 0.97
CA SER A 143 -7.14 1.97 -0.10
C SER A 143 -6.45 0.77 -0.75
N MET A 144 -6.36 0.81 -2.08
CA MET A 144 -5.73 -0.23 -2.91
C MET A 144 -4.62 0.41 -3.77
N THR A 145 -3.67 -0.41 -4.24
CA THR A 145 -2.62 0.05 -5.16
C THR A 145 -3.15 0.07 -6.59
N TYR A 146 -3.69 -1.07 -7.04
CA TYR A 146 -4.29 -1.27 -8.36
C TYR A 146 -5.77 -1.69 -8.24
N GLY A 147 -6.14 -2.42 -7.19
CA GLY A 147 -7.46 -3.03 -6.98
C GLY A 147 -7.64 -4.33 -7.77
N HIS A 148 -7.26 -4.33 -9.05
CA HIS A 148 -7.53 -5.43 -9.98
C HIS A 148 -6.69 -6.71 -9.74
N ASN A 149 -5.76 -6.74 -8.78
CA ASN A 149 -5.00 -7.94 -8.39
C ASN A 149 -5.48 -8.55 -7.06
N ILE A 150 -6.62 -8.09 -6.54
CA ILE A 150 -7.27 -8.60 -5.32
C ILE A 150 -8.31 -9.67 -5.68
N GLU A 151 -8.27 -10.81 -5.00
CA GLU A 151 -9.33 -11.84 -5.01
C GLU A 151 -9.95 -11.89 -3.60
N VAL A 152 -11.28 -11.82 -3.49
CA VAL A 152 -12.00 -11.84 -2.19
C VAL A 152 -13.10 -12.90 -2.18
N GLY A 153 -13.03 -13.87 -1.26
CA GLY A 153 -14.04 -14.91 -1.05
C GLY A 153 -15.28 -14.44 -0.29
N ASP A 154 -16.16 -15.37 0.06
CA ASP A 154 -17.49 -15.04 0.61
C ASP A 154 -17.47 -14.50 2.05
N ASN A 155 -18.41 -13.62 2.38
CA ASN A 155 -18.67 -13.08 3.73
C ASN A 155 -17.48 -12.33 4.37
N VAL A 156 -16.56 -11.79 3.57
CA VAL A 156 -15.40 -11.02 4.06
C VAL A 156 -15.83 -9.66 4.60
N VAL A 157 -15.17 -9.19 5.66
CA VAL A 157 -15.40 -7.84 6.24
C VAL A 157 -14.08 -7.08 6.32
N VAL A 158 -14.01 -5.95 5.61
CA VAL A 158 -12.86 -5.04 5.61
C VAL A 158 -13.31 -3.71 6.21
N HIS A 159 -12.69 -3.33 7.34
CA HIS A 159 -13.02 -2.15 8.14
C HIS A 159 -12.41 -0.84 7.62
N ASP A 160 -12.69 0.26 8.32
CA ASP A 160 -12.16 1.60 8.05
C ASP A 160 -10.61 1.63 7.93
N ASP A 161 -10.10 2.50 7.07
CA ASP A 161 -8.65 2.81 6.95
C ASP A 161 -7.73 1.61 6.60
N VAL A 162 -8.27 0.51 6.08
CA VAL A 162 -7.46 -0.65 5.69
C VAL A 162 -6.71 -0.37 4.37
N HIS A 163 -5.43 -0.72 4.33
CA HIS A 163 -4.62 -0.70 3.11
C HIS A 163 -4.43 -2.11 2.55
N LEU A 164 -4.89 -2.33 1.32
CA LEU A 164 -4.78 -3.57 0.55
C LEU A 164 -3.83 -3.34 -0.63
N ASP A 165 -2.52 -3.43 -0.39
CA ASP A 165 -1.54 -3.31 -1.46
C ASP A 165 -1.53 -4.57 -2.32
N ASP A 166 -1.93 -4.41 -3.57
CA ASP A 166 -2.04 -5.44 -4.60
C ASP A 166 -1.11 -5.19 -5.80
N ARG A 167 0.05 -4.56 -5.56
CA ARG A 167 1.13 -4.44 -6.55
C ARG A 167 1.67 -5.82 -7.00
N GLY A 168 1.50 -6.84 -6.15
CA GLY A 168 1.43 -8.25 -6.54
C GLY A 168 0.11 -8.87 -6.09
N THR A 169 -0.13 -10.12 -6.45
CA THR A 169 -1.41 -10.80 -6.16
C THR A 169 -1.77 -10.82 -4.67
N LEU A 170 -3.02 -10.51 -4.34
CA LEU A 170 -3.58 -10.57 -2.99
C LEU A 170 -4.86 -11.43 -2.95
N THR A 171 -4.78 -12.64 -2.41
CA THR A 171 -5.96 -13.51 -2.22
C THR A 171 -6.45 -13.46 -0.77
N ILE A 172 -7.74 -13.24 -0.58
CA ILE A 172 -8.43 -13.25 0.72
C ILE A 172 -9.56 -14.29 0.67
N GLY A 173 -9.49 -15.35 1.48
CA GLY A 173 -10.49 -16.42 1.55
C GLY A 173 -11.74 -16.06 2.35
N ASP A 174 -12.68 -17.00 2.46
CA ASP A 174 -13.99 -16.76 3.09
C ASP A 174 -13.93 -16.31 4.55
N ARG A 175 -14.96 -15.56 4.97
CA ARG A 175 -15.28 -15.22 6.37
C ARG A 175 -14.13 -14.51 7.10
N VAL A 176 -13.16 -14.00 6.33
CA VAL A 176 -12.03 -13.23 6.84
C VAL A 176 -12.53 -11.89 7.39
N SER A 177 -11.96 -11.46 8.52
CA SER A 177 -12.23 -10.16 9.11
C SER A 177 -10.92 -9.39 9.24
N ILE A 178 -10.88 -8.23 8.60
CA ILE A 178 -9.76 -7.29 8.60
C ILE A 178 -10.25 -6.04 9.31
N SER A 179 -9.77 -5.81 10.53
CA SER A 179 -10.14 -4.67 11.37
C SER A 179 -9.39 -3.39 11.01
N ASP A 180 -9.84 -2.31 11.63
CA ASP A 180 -9.59 -0.92 11.29
C ASP A 180 -8.09 -0.57 11.30
N GLY A 181 -7.61 0.15 10.28
CA GLY A 181 -6.19 0.57 10.16
C GLY A 181 -5.19 -0.56 9.86
N ALA A 182 -5.63 -1.76 9.48
CA ALA A 182 -4.72 -2.84 9.11
C ALA A 182 -4.08 -2.64 7.73
N HIS A 183 -2.82 -3.06 7.56
CA HIS A 183 -2.08 -2.97 6.31
C HIS A 183 -1.70 -4.36 5.80
N ILE A 184 -2.03 -4.69 4.56
CA ILE A 184 -1.69 -5.96 3.91
C ILE A 184 -0.90 -5.65 2.65
N TYR A 185 0.36 -6.06 2.62
CA TYR A 185 1.28 -5.83 1.51
C TYR A 185 1.44 -7.05 0.61
N SER A 186 1.70 -6.81 -0.66
CA SER A 186 2.10 -7.77 -1.69
C SER A 186 3.46 -7.42 -2.32
N HIS A 187 3.99 -6.19 -2.19
CA HIS A 187 5.35 -5.84 -2.64
C HIS A 187 6.36 -5.52 -1.51
N ASP A 188 7.65 -5.59 -1.85
CA ASP A 188 8.80 -5.26 -0.99
C ASP A 188 9.93 -4.68 -1.86
N HIS A 189 10.54 -3.55 -1.45
CA HIS A 189 11.72 -3.00 -2.13
C HIS A 189 13.01 -3.73 -1.69
N ASP A 190 14.06 -3.73 -2.51
CA ASP A 190 15.38 -4.07 -2.00
C ASP A 190 15.89 -3.00 -1.01
N VAL A 191 16.64 -3.47 -0.01
CA VAL A 191 17.14 -2.64 1.09
C VAL A 191 18.38 -1.84 0.66
N VAL A 192 19.03 -2.21 -0.45
CA VAL A 192 20.20 -1.53 -1.01
C VAL A 192 19.85 -0.72 -2.26
N ASP A 193 18.97 -1.24 -3.11
CA ASP A 193 18.51 -0.59 -4.34
C ASP A 193 16.99 -0.43 -4.32
N GLN A 194 16.54 0.80 -4.12
CA GLN A 194 15.11 1.13 -4.03
C GLN A 194 14.38 0.96 -5.37
N THR A 195 15.10 0.95 -6.51
CA THR A 195 14.51 0.73 -7.84
C THR A 195 14.19 -0.74 -8.10
N THR A 196 14.86 -1.67 -7.42
CA THR A 196 14.50 -3.09 -7.42
C THR A 196 13.27 -3.32 -6.52
N VAL A 197 12.09 -3.24 -7.12
CA VAL A 197 10.82 -3.69 -6.54
C VAL A 197 10.67 -5.22 -6.69
N ARG A 198 10.01 -5.88 -5.74
CA ARG A 198 9.63 -7.30 -5.84
C ARG A 198 8.18 -7.49 -5.44
N ASN A 199 7.39 -8.00 -6.38
CA ASN A 199 5.97 -8.28 -6.19
C ASN A 199 5.81 -9.78 -5.81
N TYR A 200 4.90 -10.07 -4.89
CA TYR A 200 4.69 -11.39 -4.29
C TYR A 200 3.20 -11.74 -4.23
N HIS A 201 2.90 -13.04 -4.14
CA HIS A 201 1.56 -13.50 -3.75
C HIS A 201 1.43 -13.48 -2.22
N THR A 202 0.59 -12.60 -1.70
CA THR A 202 0.14 -12.63 -0.30
C THR A 202 -1.20 -13.36 -0.23
N THR A 203 -1.39 -14.23 0.77
CA THR A 203 -2.63 -14.99 0.92
C THR A 203 -3.14 -14.95 2.36
N ILE A 204 -4.39 -14.55 2.54
CA ILE A 204 -5.14 -14.65 3.79
C ILE A 204 -6.12 -15.82 3.64
N GLU A 205 -5.89 -16.94 4.32
CA GLU A 205 -6.80 -18.10 4.26
C GLU A 205 -8.08 -17.87 5.09
N ASP A 206 -9.08 -18.72 4.90
CA ASP A 206 -10.43 -18.57 5.45
C ASP A 206 -10.47 -18.50 7.00
N ASP A 207 -11.53 -17.88 7.53
CA ASP A 207 -11.79 -17.70 8.96
C ASP A 207 -10.67 -16.93 9.72
N VAL A 208 -9.77 -16.25 8.99
CA VAL A 208 -8.68 -15.45 9.58
C VAL A 208 -9.17 -14.11 10.11
N ARG A 209 -8.58 -13.67 11.21
CA ARG A 209 -8.91 -12.42 11.89
C ARG A 209 -7.66 -11.55 12.04
N ILE A 210 -7.52 -10.55 11.17
CA ILE A 210 -6.50 -9.52 11.25
C ILE A 210 -7.10 -8.38 12.07
N THR A 211 -6.53 -8.08 13.24
CA THR A 211 -7.12 -7.10 14.17
C THR A 211 -6.41 -5.73 14.10
N HIS A 212 -7.03 -4.70 14.68
CA HIS A 212 -6.72 -3.27 14.51
C HIS A 212 -5.22 -2.92 14.45
N ASP A 213 -4.82 -2.08 13.49
CA ASP A 213 -3.43 -1.64 13.23
C ASP A 213 -2.42 -2.80 12.97
N ALA A 214 -2.86 -4.02 12.68
CA ALA A 214 -1.94 -5.11 12.36
C ALA A 214 -1.42 -5.01 10.91
N MET A 215 -0.16 -5.44 10.71
CA MET A 215 0.50 -5.40 9.41
C MET A 215 0.88 -6.81 8.93
N VAL A 216 0.51 -7.16 7.71
CA VAL A 216 0.94 -8.37 7.00
C VAL A 216 1.93 -7.95 5.90
N ARG A 217 3.17 -8.44 5.96
CA ARG A 217 4.17 -8.19 4.90
C ARG A 217 3.91 -9.03 3.64
N ALA A 218 4.41 -8.52 2.51
CA ALA A 218 4.49 -9.21 1.23
C ALA A 218 5.00 -10.66 1.31
N GLY A 219 4.36 -11.53 0.52
CA GLY A 219 4.69 -12.95 0.40
C GLY A 219 4.33 -13.78 1.64
N VAL A 220 3.50 -13.25 2.54
CA VAL A 220 2.99 -13.99 3.71
C VAL A 220 1.76 -14.79 3.32
N ARG A 221 1.72 -16.04 3.80
CA ARG A 221 0.48 -16.81 3.91
C ARG A 221 0.04 -16.84 5.37
N VAL A 222 -1.17 -16.35 5.64
CA VAL A 222 -1.82 -16.40 6.95
C VAL A 222 -2.74 -17.61 6.97
N GLY A 223 -2.46 -18.58 7.86
CA GLY A 223 -3.12 -19.88 7.85
C GLY A 223 -4.57 -19.84 8.34
N ARG A 224 -5.42 -20.70 7.79
CA ARG A 224 -6.86 -20.77 8.09
C ARG A 224 -7.14 -20.81 9.61
N ASN A 225 -8.13 -20.05 10.08
CA ASN A 225 -8.48 -19.84 11.51
C ASN A 225 -7.40 -19.14 12.37
N ALA A 226 -6.42 -18.44 11.78
CA ALA A 226 -5.44 -17.64 12.55
C ALA A 226 -6.02 -16.31 13.06
N LEU A 227 -5.48 -15.83 14.19
CA LEU A 227 -5.71 -14.47 14.68
C LEU A 227 -4.39 -13.71 14.79
N LEU A 228 -4.29 -12.60 14.06
CA LEU A 228 -3.18 -11.66 14.16
C LEU A 228 -3.58 -10.53 15.10
N ALA A 229 -2.89 -10.41 16.24
CA ALA A 229 -3.25 -9.46 17.29
C ALA A 229 -3.01 -8.00 16.88
N ALA A 230 -3.71 -7.08 17.54
CA ALA A 230 -3.67 -5.67 17.21
C ALA A 230 -2.26 -5.08 17.32
N LYS A 231 -1.92 -4.13 16.43
CA LYS A 231 -0.61 -3.45 16.36
C LYS A 231 0.59 -4.40 16.19
N SER A 232 0.37 -5.61 15.65
CA SER A 232 1.42 -6.63 15.45
C SER A 232 1.80 -6.81 13.97
N VAL A 233 3.09 -7.09 13.72
CA VAL A 233 3.65 -7.20 12.36
C VAL A 233 3.99 -8.65 12.02
N LEU A 234 3.18 -9.27 11.16
CA LEU A 234 3.41 -10.61 10.63
C LEU A 234 4.38 -10.56 9.45
N LYS A 235 5.46 -11.36 9.54
CA LYS A 235 6.51 -11.43 8.52
C LYS A 235 6.88 -12.86 8.16
N GLY A 236 7.04 -13.11 6.87
CA GLY A 236 7.43 -14.41 6.35
C GLY A 236 8.85 -14.81 6.78
N ARG A 237 9.14 -16.12 6.70
CA ARG A 237 10.53 -16.58 6.75
C ARG A 237 11.16 -16.31 5.38
N ARG A 238 12.18 -15.44 5.33
CA ARG A 238 13.03 -15.27 4.13
C ARG A 238 13.45 -16.65 3.60
N ALA A 239 13.02 -16.99 2.39
CA ALA A 239 13.49 -18.19 1.71
C ALA A 239 15.00 -18.06 1.47
N ARG A 240 15.80 -19.03 1.93
CA ARG A 240 17.27 -19.01 1.78
C ARG A 240 17.73 -19.46 0.39
N THR A 241 16.84 -19.50 -0.60
CA THR A 241 17.09 -19.97 -1.98
C THR A 241 15.98 -19.46 -2.92
N PRO A 242 16.25 -18.97 -4.15
CA PRO A 242 15.23 -18.34 -5.01
C PRO A 242 14.14 -19.27 -5.59
N HIS A 243 14.29 -20.59 -5.50
CA HIS A 243 13.41 -21.56 -6.19
C HIS A 243 12.70 -22.55 -5.26
N ARG A 244 12.33 -22.12 -4.04
CA ARG A 244 11.36 -22.84 -3.20
C ARG A 244 10.35 -21.85 -2.64
N ARG A 245 9.06 -22.05 -2.98
CA ARG A 245 7.93 -21.25 -2.47
C ARG A 245 8.04 -21.19 -0.95
N GLY A 246 8.31 -19.99 -0.44
CA GLY A 246 8.72 -19.77 0.95
C GLY A 246 7.55 -19.82 1.91
N VAL A 247 6.93 -20.99 2.11
CA VAL A 247 5.83 -21.16 3.05
C VAL A 247 6.26 -20.68 4.43
N ALA A 248 5.79 -19.49 4.80
CA ALA A 248 5.73 -19.07 6.17
C ALA A 248 4.87 -20.11 6.91
N ARG A 249 5.46 -20.83 7.87
CA ARG A 249 4.68 -21.55 8.88
C ARG A 249 4.06 -20.53 9.83
N GLY A 250 3.13 -19.74 9.31
CA GLY A 250 2.36 -18.75 10.04
C GLY A 250 1.22 -19.45 10.77
N VAL A 251 1.21 -19.27 12.09
CA VAL A 251 0.00 -19.36 12.95
C VAL A 251 -0.93 -20.53 12.62
N TYR A 252 -0.52 -21.75 12.98
CA TYR A 252 -1.42 -22.90 12.90
C TYR A 252 -2.47 -22.84 14.03
N ARG A 253 -3.70 -23.29 13.73
CA ARG A 253 -4.88 -23.47 14.61
C ARG A 253 -4.63 -23.21 16.11
N GLY A 254 -5.27 -22.17 16.65
CA GLY A 254 -5.28 -21.84 18.08
C GLY A 254 -4.10 -20.99 18.57
N GLN A 255 -3.14 -20.66 17.70
CA GLN A 255 -2.06 -19.73 18.04
C GLN A 255 -2.55 -18.28 17.96
N ILE A 256 -2.57 -17.58 19.10
CA ILE A 256 -2.71 -16.12 19.15
C ILE A 256 -1.31 -15.51 18.99
N TRP A 257 -1.08 -14.70 17.96
CA TRP A 257 0.22 -14.04 17.79
C TRP A 257 0.28 -12.71 18.55
N LEU A 258 0.54 -12.77 19.86
CA LEU A 258 0.71 -11.58 20.71
C LEU A 258 2.00 -10.84 20.36
N GLY A 259 1.85 -9.63 19.78
CA GLY A 259 2.93 -8.81 19.23
C GLY A 259 3.77 -8.03 20.24
N VAL A 260 4.46 -8.71 21.16
CA VAL A 260 5.63 -8.14 21.88
C VAL A 260 6.79 -9.13 21.82
N GLY A 261 8.02 -8.64 21.71
CA GLY A 261 9.22 -9.44 21.43
C GLY A 261 9.61 -10.43 22.53
N GLY A 262 8.98 -11.61 22.55
CA GLY A 262 9.32 -12.72 23.44
C GLY A 262 9.14 -14.08 22.76
N ARG A 263 9.87 -15.10 23.23
CA ARG A 263 9.45 -16.49 22.98
C ARG A 263 8.25 -16.79 23.88
N PRO A 264 7.24 -17.55 23.43
CA PRO A 264 6.28 -18.13 24.37
C PRO A 264 7.05 -19.02 25.37
N PRO A 265 6.64 -19.06 26.66
CA PRO A 265 7.15 -20.05 27.58
C PRO A 265 6.85 -21.44 27.00
N GLY A 266 7.85 -22.32 26.98
CA GLY A 266 7.67 -23.65 26.42
C GLY A 266 6.67 -24.45 27.22
N GLU A 267 5.76 -25.15 26.55
CA GLU A 267 4.78 -26.03 27.19
C GLU A 267 5.49 -27.01 28.16
N PRO A 268 4.96 -27.20 29.38
CA PRO A 268 5.50 -28.21 30.28
C PRO A 268 5.33 -29.58 29.64
N ARG A 269 6.45 -30.26 29.35
CA ARG A 269 6.42 -31.61 28.78
C ARG A 269 5.57 -32.53 29.68
N PRO A 270 4.65 -33.33 29.13
CA PRO A 270 3.96 -34.34 29.93
C PRO A 270 5.00 -35.29 30.54
N GLN A 271 4.83 -35.62 31.82
CA GLN A 271 5.72 -36.54 32.55
C GLN A 271 5.46 -37.99 32.13
N GLY A 272 5.81 -38.31 30.88
CA GLY A 272 5.81 -39.69 30.39
C GLY A 272 6.89 -40.51 31.10
N THR A 273 6.48 -41.58 31.77
CA THR A 273 7.38 -42.56 32.39
C THR A 273 8.30 -43.18 31.33
N ALA A 274 9.61 -42.96 31.46
CA ALA A 274 10.58 -43.40 30.47
C ALA A 274 10.87 -44.91 30.60
N PRO A 275 10.69 -45.72 29.53
CA PRO A 275 11.15 -47.11 29.53
C PRO A 275 12.69 -47.15 29.53
N HIS A 276 13.27 -48.06 30.32
CA HIS A 276 14.71 -48.20 30.47
C HIS A 276 15.42 -48.51 29.13
N ARG A 277 16.24 -47.58 28.64
CA ARG A 277 17.22 -47.86 27.59
C ARG A 277 18.53 -48.37 28.19
N VAL A 278 18.77 -49.67 28.06
CA VAL A 278 20.06 -50.31 28.35
C VAL A 278 21.16 -49.69 27.49
N ARG A 279 22.32 -49.38 28.08
CA ARG A 279 23.50 -48.91 27.35
C ARG A 279 24.33 -50.11 26.85
N PRO A 280 24.74 -50.17 25.58
CA PRO A 280 25.74 -51.13 25.13
C PRO A 280 27.13 -50.79 25.72
N PRO A 281 28.01 -51.77 25.93
CA PRO A 281 29.33 -51.56 26.56
C PRO A 281 30.32 -50.83 25.65
N ARG A 282 31.26 -50.10 26.27
CA ARG A 282 32.37 -49.45 25.57
C ARG A 282 33.45 -50.47 25.19
N ARG A 283 33.97 -50.42 23.96
CA ARG A 283 35.19 -51.15 23.57
C ARG A 283 36.47 -50.37 24.00
N PRO A 284 37.63 -51.03 24.15
CA PRO A 284 38.87 -50.39 24.60
C PRO A 284 39.49 -49.40 23.59
N ARG A 285 40.51 -48.66 24.03
CA ARG A 285 41.39 -47.86 23.17
C ARG A 285 42.60 -48.69 22.75
N ASP A 286 43.07 -48.48 21.52
CA ASP A 286 44.33 -49.03 21.02
C ASP A 286 45.25 -47.96 20.40
N VAL A 287 46.52 -48.30 20.15
CA VAL A 287 47.63 -47.33 20.28
C VAL A 287 48.60 -47.27 19.07
N ARG A 288 48.93 -46.03 18.63
CA ARG A 288 50.08 -45.59 17.79
C ARG A 288 50.27 -46.11 16.34
N ARG A 289 50.31 -45.15 15.39
CA ARG A 289 51.37 -44.92 14.36
C ARG A 289 51.15 -43.50 13.80
N VAL A 290 51.95 -42.46 14.11
CA VAL A 290 53.34 -42.13 13.70
C VAL A 290 53.46 -41.52 12.28
N ARG A 291 53.50 -40.18 12.27
CA ARG A 291 54.07 -39.17 11.35
C ARG A 291 54.55 -39.53 9.92
N ALA A 292 54.28 -38.61 8.98
CA ALA A 292 55.23 -38.16 7.95
C ALA A 292 54.97 -36.68 7.51
N ARG A 293 56.04 -35.88 7.34
CA ARG A 293 56.10 -34.55 6.65
C ARG A 293 57.57 -34.10 6.56
N PRO A 294 58.04 -33.52 5.44
CA PRO A 294 58.53 -32.13 5.46
C PRO A 294 58.22 -31.32 4.16
N LEU A 295 58.94 -30.20 3.94
CA LEU A 295 58.78 -29.08 2.96
C LEU A 295 60.03 -29.05 2.00
N PRO A 296 60.44 -28.00 1.22
CA PRO A 296 59.93 -26.60 1.01
C PRO A 296 60.09 -25.95 -0.42
N ALA A 297 59.77 -24.63 -0.52
CA ALA A 297 60.20 -23.58 -1.51
C ALA A 297 59.82 -23.70 -3.02
N ARG A 298 59.43 -22.66 -3.80
CA ARG A 298 59.85 -21.23 -4.04
C ARG A 298 61.10 -21.06 -4.93
N PRO A 299 61.38 -19.91 -5.60
CA PRO A 299 60.69 -18.58 -5.65
C PRO A 299 59.58 -18.55 -6.75
N SER A 300 59.21 -17.53 -7.55
CA SER A 300 59.53 -16.08 -7.81
C SER A 300 58.26 -15.43 -8.48
N THR A 301 58.13 -14.19 -9.01
CA THR A 301 58.95 -12.98 -9.25
C THR A 301 58.20 -11.68 -8.76
N LEU A 302 58.43 -10.50 -9.35
CA LEU A 302 57.72 -9.21 -9.14
C LEU A 302 57.82 -8.32 -10.40
N SER A 303 56.84 -7.43 -10.65
CA SER A 303 57.04 -6.16 -11.36
C SER A 303 56.06 -5.09 -10.85
N HIS A 304 56.48 -3.82 -10.88
CA HIS A 304 55.76 -2.68 -10.32
C HIS A 304 55.99 -1.44 -11.18
N THR A 305 54.92 -0.72 -11.53
CA THR A 305 54.92 0.72 -11.80
C THR A 305 53.59 1.33 -11.34
N PRO A 306 53.55 2.61 -10.91
CA PRO A 306 52.38 3.20 -10.26
C PRO A 306 51.58 4.15 -11.16
N THR A 307 50.29 4.32 -10.86
CA THR A 307 49.48 5.46 -11.33
C THR A 307 48.71 6.07 -10.15
N GLN A 308 48.42 7.37 -10.24
CA GLN A 308 48.07 8.24 -9.12
C GLN A 308 46.74 7.88 -8.40
N LYS A 309 46.71 8.08 -7.08
CA LYS A 309 45.45 8.24 -6.33
C LYS A 309 44.97 9.68 -6.45
N ALA A 310 43.78 9.89 -7.01
CA ALA A 310 43.04 11.13 -6.78
C ALA A 310 42.38 11.08 -5.39
N ASN A 311 42.65 12.07 -4.54
CA ASN A 311 41.97 12.20 -3.26
C ASN A 311 40.63 12.94 -3.47
N PHE A 312 39.52 12.29 -3.14
CA PHE A 312 38.25 12.99 -2.87
C PHE A 312 37.91 12.86 -1.39
N GLN A 313 37.92 13.98 -0.67
CA GLN A 313 37.39 14.04 0.69
C GLN A 313 35.86 14.06 0.63
N VAL A 314 35.22 12.92 0.93
CA VAL A 314 33.80 12.92 1.27
C VAL A 314 33.66 13.44 2.70
N SER A 315 33.20 14.68 2.85
CA SER A 315 32.87 15.28 4.13
C SER A 315 31.67 14.55 4.76
N ARG A 316 31.77 14.21 6.05
CA ARG A 316 30.68 13.54 6.78
C ARG A 316 29.53 14.51 7.06
N ILE A 317 28.51 14.52 6.22
CA ILE A 317 27.20 15.07 6.60
C ILE A 317 26.52 14.07 7.54
N ARG A 318 26.44 14.43 8.83
CA ARG A 318 25.59 13.75 9.82
C ARG A 318 24.31 14.56 9.98
N THR A 319 23.20 14.07 9.45
CA THR A 319 21.84 14.56 9.73
C THR A 319 21.08 13.51 10.52
N GLY A 320 21.37 13.42 11.82
CA GLY A 320 20.55 12.66 12.77
C GLY A 320 19.61 13.60 13.51
N SER A 321 18.30 13.39 13.38
CA SER A 321 17.32 14.04 14.23
C SER A 321 17.06 13.18 15.46
N TYR A 322 17.38 13.71 16.65
CA TYR A 322 16.92 13.21 17.93
C TYR A 322 16.33 14.40 18.68
N ALA A 323 15.16 14.21 19.27
CA ALA A 323 14.52 15.22 20.11
C ALA A 323 14.81 14.90 21.59
N ASP A 324 15.77 15.60 22.18
CA ASP A 324 15.98 15.58 23.62
C ASP A 324 14.85 16.37 24.31
N LEU A 325 14.16 15.72 25.25
CA LEU A 325 13.13 16.32 26.08
C LEU A 325 13.72 16.67 27.45
N ASP A 326 13.83 17.96 27.74
CA ASP A 326 14.19 18.44 29.08
C ASP A 326 12.96 18.52 30.00
N LEU A 327 13.20 18.33 31.31
CA LEU A 327 12.24 17.91 32.34
C LEU A 327 11.23 19.00 32.79
N ALA A 328 11.05 20.05 31.98
CA ALA A 328 10.19 21.21 32.24
C ALA A 328 9.17 21.53 31.13
N GLY A 329 9.09 20.72 30.06
CA GLY A 329 7.91 20.67 29.18
C GLY A 329 7.54 21.96 28.43
N ARG A 330 8.50 22.74 27.92
CA ARG A 330 8.24 23.91 27.07
C ARG A 330 9.05 23.91 25.79
N VAL A 331 8.37 23.94 24.65
CA VAL A 331 8.97 24.15 23.32
C VAL A 331 9.31 25.63 23.12
N ARG A 332 10.47 25.94 22.53
CA ARG A 332 10.81 27.26 21.99
C ARG A 332 11.37 27.11 20.58
N SER A 333 10.63 27.60 19.59
CA SER A 333 11.15 27.76 18.22
C SER A 333 12.13 28.92 18.16
N ARG A 334 13.18 28.78 17.34
CA ARG A 334 14.05 29.88 16.90
C ARG A 334 14.32 29.73 15.41
N VAL A 335 13.81 30.67 14.62
CA VAL A 335 14.16 30.83 13.21
C VAL A 335 15.59 31.34 13.11
N ARG A 336 16.35 30.87 12.12
CA ARG A 336 17.62 31.47 11.70
C ARG A 336 17.60 31.65 10.19
N THR A 337 17.62 32.90 9.75
CA THR A 337 17.83 33.26 8.34
C THR A 337 19.28 32.99 7.93
N VAL A 338 19.47 32.61 6.66
CA VAL A 338 20.78 32.52 6.01
C VAL A 338 20.67 33.22 4.67
N THR A 339 21.58 34.16 4.41
CA THR A 339 21.66 34.96 3.19
C THR A 339 22.82 34.49 2.32
N GLY A 340 22.63 34.41 1.00
CA GLY A 340 23.74 34.32 0.04
C GLY A 340 23.55 33.26 -1.04
N VAL A 341 23.36 33.72 -2.28
CA VAL A 341 23.38 32.91 -3.51
C VAL A 341 24.14 33.72 -4.58
N PRO A 342 25.01 33.08 -5.37
CA PRO A 342 25.30 33.52 -6.72
C PRO A 342 24.83 32.46 -7.75
N LEU A 343 24.05 32.89 -8.74
CA LEU A 343 23.67 32.08 -9.90
C LEU A 343 24.70 32.24 -11.04
N PRO A 344 24.93 31.20 -11.86
CA PRO A 344 25.70 31.35 -13.09
C PRO A 344 24.88 32.07 -14.18
N VAL A 345 25.57 32.86 -15.02
CA VAL A 345 24.97 33.61 -16.13
C VAL A 345 25.04 32.78 -17.42
N LEU A 346 23.98 32.83 -18.24
CA LEU A 346 23.99 32.39 -19.63
C LEU A 346 23.30 33.46 -20.50
N HIS A 347 23.95 33.85 -21.60
CA HIS A 347 23.47 34.91 -22.49
C HIS A 347 22.29 34.46 -23.37
N ARG A 348 21.35 35.38 -23.60
CA ARG A 348 20.70 35.57 -24.91
C ARG A 348 20.27 37.04 -25.05
N GLU A 349 20.52 37.60 -26.22
CA GLU A 349 20.18 38.99 -26.56
C GLU A 349 18.79 39.08 -27.18
N PHE A 350 18.06 40.15 -26.90
CA PHE A 350 17.01 40.67 -27.79
C PHE A 350 17.01 42.21 -27.74
N GLY A 351 16.90 42.84 -28.91
CA GLY A 351 17.11 44.27 -29.08
C GLY A 351 15.90 45.16 -28.73
N LEU A 352 16.17 46.37 -28.25
CA LEU A 352 15.17 47.38 -27.93
C LEU A 352 14.72 48.19 -29.16
N GLY A 353 13.44 48.09 -29.52
CA GLY A 353 12.76 49.09 -30.34
C GLY A 353 12.19 50.22 -29.47
N LYS A 354 12.63 51.46 -29.68
CA LYS A 354 12.12 52.65 -28.97
C LYS A 354 11.05 53.36 -29.80
N HIS A 355 9.98 53.84 -29.16
CA HIS A 355 9.28 55.05 -29.61
C HIS A 355 8.87 55.94 -28.43
N ARG A 356 8.71 57.24 -28.68
CA ARG A 356 8.34 58.29 -27.71
C ARG A 356 6.92 58.78 -27.96
N ASN A 357 6.22 59.21 -26.90
CA ASN A 357 5.64 60.54 -26.69
C ASN A 357 4.87 60.51 -25.34
N GLN A 358 5.18 61.36 -24.36
CA GLN A 358 4.91 62.80 -24.22
C GLN A 358 3.45 63.17 -23.89
N CYS A 359 3.25 63.44 -22.60
CA CYS A 359 2.45 64.53 -21.99
C CYS A 359 1.09 64.94 -22.59
N SER A 360 0.06 64.86 -21.74
CA SER A 360 -0.50 66.10 -21.15
C SER A 360 -1.12 65.81 -19.78
N ALA A 361 -1.38 66.85 -19.00
CA ALA A 361 -2.18 66.85 -17.78
C ALA A 361 -3.24 67.95 -17.89
N GLY A 362 -4.32 67.87 -17.12
CA GLY A 362 -5.35 68.90 -17.08
C GLY A 362 -6.37 68.61 -15.98
N ASP A 363 -6.36 69.43 -14.94
CA ASP A 363 -7.41 69.47 -13.92
C ASP A 363 -8.62 70.29 -14.41
N THR A 364 -9.82 69.84 -14.08
CA THR A 364 -10.96 70.68 -13.66
C THR A 364 -12.02 69.87 -12.91
#